data_AF-A0A6V8P7I5-F1
#
_entry.id   AF-A0A6V8P7I5-F1
#
_cell.length_a   1.000
_cell.length_b   1.000
_cell.length_c   1.000
_cell.angle_alpha   90.00
_cell.angle_beta   90.00
_cell.angle_gamma   90.00
#
_symmetry.space_group_name_H-M   'P 1'
#
loop_
_entity.id
_entity.type
_entity.pdbx_description
1 polymer ?
#
loop_
_entity_poly.entity_id
_entity_poly.type
_entity_poly.pdbx_seq_one_letter_code
_entity_poly.pdbx_strand_id
1 'polypeptide(L)'
;CKYEVEWHKISLFFGLHAYHPIERPTENNVWGTRYGRCTFVKCFEKVRRAKGFAQRPYERLVDARGSRFSKRTGTERIEAYLTESFSQLKKHDNASLLKCQSSEDLSFLPNKSVDAVITDPPYFDNVQYSELADFFYVWLRLALKDEYLWFKPDLSSRPDEIVKNDRPGKTTDFFSQGLFRVFKECHRVLKDEGLLIFTFHHIRTWAWENIAQVLIDAGFYVSASPIVRSEGKSGFHSNDGNIRYDCVLVCRKRSGQWMERPWASAKEQILQDAVQWTRRTLESGMLVNEVDVFTIVMGKTLEYCTKVFPYMFFDNNTVSISNAMEEMKNFVDHVAENARGIQKPLPKAYAQSAEQLLLFLKESETRYRNQRSR
;
A
#
# COMPACT_ATOMS: atom_id res chain seq x y z
N CYS A 1 28.73 -0.33 -11.27
CA CYS A 1 27.84 0.72 -11.81
C CYS A 1 28.37 1.19 -13.16
N LYS A 2 27.52 1.72 -14.04
CA LYS A 2 27.91 2.38 -15.30
C LYS A 2 27.77 3.90 -15.13
N TYR A 3 28.61 4.69 -15.78
CA TYR A 3 28.38 6.13 -15.87
C TYR A 3 27.40 6.46 -17.01
N GLU A 4 26.28 7.11 -16.68
CA GLU A 4 25.35 7.65 -17.66
C GLU A 4 25.77 9.06 -18.04
N VAL A 5 26.31 9.20 -19.25
CA VAL A 5 26.86 10.47 -19.76
C VAL A 5 25.77 11.53 -19.86
N GLU A 6 24.60 11.23 -20.40
CA GLU A 6 23.50 12.20 -20.57
C GLU A 6 23.03 12.82 -19.24
N TRP A 7 23.11 12.05 -18.16
CA TRP A 7 22.58 12.44 -16.85
C TRP A 7 23.69 12.82 -15.86
N HIS A 8 24.95 12.79 -16.31
CA HIS A 8 26.16 12.96 -15.51
C HIS A 8 26.11 12.23 -14.15
N LYS A 9 25.68 10.96 -14.15
CA LYS A 9 25.47 10.18 -12.93
C LYS A 9 25.70 8.69 -13.14
N ILE A 10 26.06 7.97 -12.07
CA ILE A 10 26.11 6.50 -12.13
C ILE A 10 24.71 5.87 -12.22
N SER A 11 24.52 4.84 -13.03
CA SER A 11 23.33 3.97 -13.00
C SER A 11 23.53 2.80 -12.03
N LEU A 12 22.43 2.32 -11.45
CA LEU A 12 22.45 1.25 -10.45
C LEU A 12 22.97 -0.03 -11.09
N PHE A 13 23.85 -0.72 -10.37
CA PHE A 13 24.35 -2.03 -10.77
C PHE A 13 23.23 -3.07 -10.88
N PHE A 14 22.18 -2.93 -10.07
CA PHE A 14 20.96 -3.76 -10.07
C PHE A 14 19.73 -3.00 -10.57
N GLY A 15 19.91 -2.06 -11.50
CA GLY A 15 18.76 -1.33 -12.10
C GLY A 15 17.89 -2.20 -13.01
N LEU A 16 18.36 -3.39 -13.36
CA LEU A 16 17.66 -4.40 -14.14
C LEU A 16 17.69 -5.71 -13.34
N HIS A 17 16.64 -6.52 -13.45
CA HIS A 17 16.60 -7.88 -12.86
C HIS A 17 17.45 -8.87 -13.67
N ALA A 18 18.70 -8.50 -14.01
CA ALA A 18 19.61 -9.31 -14.80
C ALA A 18 21.08 -9.03 -14.41
N TYR A 19 21.92 -10.06 -14.43
CA TYR A 19 23.37 -9.90 -14.31
C TYR A 19 23.95 -9.50 -15.67
N HIS A 20 24.03 -8.19 -15.91
CA HIS A 20 24.59 -7.64 -17.13
C HIS A 20 26.06 -7.22 -16.92
N PRO A 21 27.03 -7.75 -17.69
CA PRO A 21 28.42 -7.33 -17.61
C PRO A 21 28.55 -5.86 -18.01
N ILE A 22 29.07 -5.01 -17.12
CA ILE A 22 29.30 -3.59 -17.43
C ILE A 22 30.70 -3.42 -18.00
N GLU A 23 30.80 -3.15 -19.30
CA GLU A 23 32.08 -3.00 -20.01
C GLU A 23 32.93 -1.80 -19.51
N ARG A 24 32.29 -0.79 -18.92
CA ARG A 24 32.94 0.40 -18.36
C ARG A 24 32.49 0.63 -16.92
N PRO A 25 33.02 -0.16 -15.96
CA PRO A 25 32.68 0.04 -14.58
C PRO A 25 33.14 1.42 -14.13
N THR A 26 32.26 2.15 -13.45
CA THR A 26 32.60 3.43 -12.84
C THR A 26 32.30 3.36 -11.36
N GLU A 27 33.27 3.77 -10.56
CA GLU A 27 33.14 3.92 -9.11
C GLU A 27 32.67 5.33 -8.77
N ASN A 28 31.86 5.45 -7.72
CA ASN A 28 31.41 6.75 -7.24
C ASN A 28 32.47 7.39 -6.34
N ASN A 29 32.61 8.71 -6.38
CA ASN A 29 33.30 9.41 -5.30
C ASN A 29 32.37 9.47 -4.09
N VAL A 30 32.76 8.82 -2.98
CA VAL A 30 31.93 8.68 -1.78
C VAL A 30 31.54 10.05 -1.22
N TRP A 31 32.48 10.99 -1.11
CA TRP A 31 32.23 12.33 -0.58
C TRP A 31 31.36 13.14 -1.55
N GLY A 32 31.72 13.10 -2.82
CA GLY A 32 30.94 13.61 -3.94
C GLY A 32 31.70 14.60 -4.82
N THR A 33 31.12 14.88 -5.98
CA THR A 33 31.65 15.86 -6.93
C THR A 33 30.55 16.84 -7.33
N ARG A 34 30.86 17.75 -8.27
CA ARG A 34 29.87 18.68 -8.85
C ARG A 34 28.65 17.93 -9.40
N TYR A 35 28.89 16.80 -10.06
CA TYR A 35 27.88 15.94 -10.67
C TYR A 35 27.79 14.59 -9.94
N GLY A 36 26.97 13.65 -10.43
CA GLY A 36 26.78 12.35 -9.80
C GLY A 36 25.55 12.23 -8.91
N ARG A 37 25.31 11.01 -8.42
CA ARG A 37 24.18 10.65 -7.55
C ARG A 37 24.65 9.78 -6.39
N CYS A 38 23.84 9.70 -5.33
CA CYS A 38 24.07 8.82 -4.19
C CYS A 38 25.43 9.02 -3.49
N THR A 39 26.04 10.21 -3.58
CA THR A 39 27.24 10.58 -2.81
C THR A 39 26.83 11.07 -1.43
N PHE A 40 27.74 11.03 -0.45
CA PHE A 40 27.51 11.51 0.90
C PHE A 40 26.97 12.95 0.89
N VAL A 41 27.65 13.88 0.22
CA VAL A 41 27.23 15.30 0.15
C VAL A 41 25.82 15.43 -0.46
N LYS A 42 25.50 14.71 -1.54
CA LYS A 42 24.17 14.79 -2.17
C LYS A 42 23.07 14.18 -1.29
N CYS A 43 23.37 13.08 -0.59
CA CYS A 43 22.44 12.46 0.37
C CYS A 43 22.22 13.37 1.58
N PHE A 44 23.28 13.96 2.15
CA PHE A 44 23.19 14.93 3.24
C PHE A 44 22.38 16.16 2.84
N GLU A 45 22.66 16.75 1.66
CA GLU A 45 21.87 17.88 1.14
C GLU A 45 20.41 17.51 0.85
N LYS A 46 20.12 16.27 0.46
CA LYS A 46 18.74 15.77 0.35
C LYS A 46 18.04 15.79 1.72
N VAL A 47 18.70 15.30 2.78
CA VAL A 47 18.17 15.35 4.16
C VAL A 47 18.01 16.79 4.64
N ARG A 48 18.99 17.66 4.38
CA ARG A 48 18.93 19.09 4.73
C ARG A 48 17.74 19.79 4.07
N ARG A 49 17.49 19.54 2.78
CA ARG A 49 16.30 20.05 2.07
C ARG A 49 15.00 19.48 2.65
N ALA A 50 14.98 18.20 3.02
CA ALA A 50 13.82 17.59 3.68
C ALA A 50 13.54 18.24 5.06
N LYS A 51 14.56 18.54 5.85
CA LYS A 51 14.41 19.30 7.10
C LYS A 51 13.95 20.74 6.86
N GLY A 52 14.47 21.39 5.82
CA GLY A 52 13.99 22.71 5.39
C GLY A 52 12.50 22.69 4.99
N PHE A 53 12.08 21.64 4.28
CA PHE A 53 10.66 21.41 3.95
C PHE A 53 9.83 21.17 5.21
N ALA A 54 10.29 20.33 6.15
CA ALA A 54 9.58 20.08 7.40
C ALA A 54 9.32 21.36 8.22
N GLN A 55 10.25 22.31 8.19
CA GLN A 55 10.10 23.60 8.87
C GLN A 55 9.20 24.60 8.13
N ARG A 56 9.04 24.45 6.81
CA ARG A 56 8.25 25.34 5.95
C ARG A 56 7.60 24.52 4.82
N PRO A 57 6.58 23.71 5.13
CA PRO A 57 5.98 22.82 4.16
C PRO A 57 5.29 23.62 3.05
N TYR A 58 5.20 22.98 1.89
CA TYR A 58 4.48 23.51 0.74
C TYR A 58 3.80 22.39 -0.02
N GLU A 59 2.65 22.69 -0.58
CA GLU A 59 1.94 21.82 -1.50
C GLU A 59 2.31 22.15 -2.95
N ARG A 60 2.30 21.13 -3.81
CA ARG A 60 2.44 21.31 -5.26
C ARG A 60 1.05 21.38 -5.87
N LEU A 61 0.69 22.57 -6.34
CA LEU A 61 -0.60 22.83 -6.96
C LEU A 61 -0.44 23.09 -8.45
N VAL A 62 -1.56 23.01 -9.17
CA VAL A 62 -1.66 23.33 -10.59
C VAL A 62 -2.56 24.56 -10.70
N ASP A 63 -2.11 25.59 -11.41
CA ASP A 63 -2.93 26.77 -11.67
C ASP A 63 -3.97 26.50 -12.77
N ALA A 64 -4.86 27.47 -13.02
CA ALA A 64 -5.88 27.37 -14.05
C ALA A 64 -5.31 27.18 -15.48
N ARG A 65 -4.01 27.40 -15.69
CA ARG A 65 -3.30 27.25 -16.96
C ARG A 65 -2.53 25.92 -17.04
N GLY A 66 -2.65 25.05 -16.05
CA GLY A 66 -1.94 23.77 -16.01
C GLY A 66 -0.50 23.86 -15.50
N SER A 67 -0.03 25.03 -15.05
CA SER A 67 1.34 25.22 -14.57
C SER A 67 1.48 24.83 -13.09
N ARG A 68 2.52 24.06 -12.78
CA ARG A 68 2.80 23.60 -11.41
C ARG A 68 3.48 24.70 -10.60
N PHE A 69 2.96 25.00 -9.41
CA PHE A 69 3.57 25.93 -8.46
C PHE A 69 3.57 25.35 -7.04
N SER A 70 4.41 25.93 -6.16
CA SER A 70 4.46 25.56 -4.74
C SER A 70 3.70 26.58 -3.91
N LYS A 71 2.68 26.15 -3.17
CA LYS A 71 1.94 26.99 -2.21
C LYS A 71 2.34 26.60 -0.80
N ARG A 72 2.83 27.55 0.00
CA ARG A 72 3.16 27.29 1.42
C ARG A 72 1.90 27.00 2.22
N THR A 73 1.99 26.09 3.19
CA THR A 73 0.88 25.73 4.09
C THR A 73 0.75 26.67 5.29
N GLY A 74 1.29 27.89 5.17
CA GLY A 74 1.24 28.91 6.22
C GLY A 74 2.27 28.67 7.32
N THR A 75 1.79 28.43 8.54
CA THR A 75 2.59 28.26 9.76
C THR A 75 2.79 26.81 10.17
N GLU A 76 2.24 25.87 9.41
CA GLU A 76 2.39 24.43 9.67
C GLU A 76 3.87 24.02 9.69
N ARG A 77 4.19 23.04 10.54
CA ARG A 77 5.51 22.42 10.63
C ARG A 77 5.33 20.91 10.79
N ILE A 78 6.19 20.15 10.14
CA ILE A 78 6.28 18.70 10.28
C ILE A 78 7.30 18.41 11.38
N GLU A 79 6.87 18.63 12.62
CA GLU A 79 7.64 18.37 13.83
C GLU A 79 6.74 17.73 14.88
N ALA A 80 7.31 16.86 15.71
CA ALA A 80 6.58 16.17 16.75
C ALA A 80 7.40 16.11 18.04
N TYR A 81 6.72 16.23 19.17
CA TYR A 81 7.31 16.00 20.48
C TYR A 81 7.46 14.49 20.70
N LEU A 82 8.69 13.98 20.70
CA LEU A 82 8.94 12.57 20.94
C LEU A 82 8.63 12.23 22.40
N THR A 83 7.87 11.15 22.58
CA THR A 83 7.45 10.63 23.89
C THR A 83 7.87 9.17 24.02
N GLU A 84 7.95 8.69 25.25
CA GLU A 84 8.38 7.31 25.53
C GLU A 84 7.21 6.38 25.88
N SER A 85 6.05 6.95 26.20
CA SER A 85 4.85 6.22 26.61
C SER A 85 3.56 6.81 26.05
N PHE A 86 2.54 5.95 25.93
CA PHE A 86 1.21 6.35 25.49
C PHE A 86 0.55 7.40 26.40
N SER A 87 0.87 7.38 27.71
CA SER A 87 0.35 8.38 28.65
C SER A 87 0.85 9.80 28.36
N GLN A 88 2.10 9.93 27.89
CA GLN A 88 2.71 11.21 27.50
C GLN A 88 2.22 11.68 26.13
N LEU A 89 1.93 10.73 25.22
CA LEU A 89 1.38 11.03 23.90
C LEU A 89 0.10 11.88 23.98
N LYS A 90 -0.71 11.70 25.04
CA LYS A 90 -1.94 12.46 25.27
C LYS A 90 -1.74 13.85 25.90
N LYS A 91 -0.53 14.21 26.33
CA LYS A 91 -0.27 15.45 27.08
C LYS A 91 0.10 16.65 26.22
N HIS A 92 0.52 16.41 24.97
CA HIS A 92 0.92 17.45 24.05
C HIS A 92 0.20 17.28 22.72
N ASP A 93 -0.27 18.40 22.17
CA ASP A 93 -0.65 18.44 20.77
C ASP A 93 0.62 18.18 19.92
N ASN A 94 0.50 17.37 18.87
CA ASN A 94 1.61 16.94 18.00
C ASN A 94 2.70 16.10 18.70
N ALA A 95 2.35 15.26 19.67
CA ALA A 95 3.27 14.25 20.19
C ALA A 95 3.43 13.05 19.23
N SER A 96 4.56 12.36 19.30
CA SER A 96 4.81 11.10 18.59
C SER A 96 5.50 10.09 19.49
N LEU A 97 5.13 8.82 19.33
CA LEU A 97 5.72 7.69 20.04
C LEU A 97 6.34 6.76 19.00
N LEU A 98 7.65 6.57 19.06
CA LEU A 98 8.37 5.70 18.14
C LEU A 98 8.78 4.42 18.88
N LYS A 99 8.46 3.26 18.29
CA LYS A 99 8.84 1.94 18.79
C LYS A 99 9.48 1.16 17.63
N CYS A 100 10.53 0.41 17.94
CA CYS A 100 11.14 -0.56 17.05
C CYS A 100 10.84 -1.93 17.64
N GLN A 101 9.77 -2.61 17.19
CA GLN A 101 9.38 -3.93 17.69
C GLN A 101 8.38 -4.57 16.72
N SER A 102 8.04 -5.85 16.92
CA SER A 102 7.00 -6.52 16.13
C SER A 102 5.63 -5.87 16.38
N SER A 103 4.88 -5.65 15.31
CA SER A 103 3.47 -5.21 15.39
C SER A 103 2.53 -6.32 15.86
N GLU A 104 3.04 -7.53 16.10
CA GLU A 104 2.30 -8.60 16.79
C GLU A 104 2.14 -8.31 18.30
N ASP A 105 2.85 -7.31 18.84
CA ASP A 105 2.70 -6.83 20.20
C ASP A 105 2.54 -5.30 20.23
N LEU A 106 1.30 -4.87 20.43
CA LEU A 106 0.94 -3.47 20.66
C LEU A 106 0.53 -3.22 22.12
N SER A 107 1.02 -4.01 23.08
CA SER A 107 0.67 -3.92 24.51
C SER A 107 0.96 -2.56 25.15
N PHE A 108 1.89 -1.79 24.58
CA PHE A 108 2.15 -0.40 24.97
C PHE A 108 0.98 0.56 24.67
N LEU A 109 0.00 0.12 23.88
CA LEU A 109 -1.24 0.81 23.56
C LEU A 109 -2.43 0.18 24.33
N PRO A 110 -3.23 0.97 25.05
CA PRO A 110 -4.46 0.50 25.66
C PRO A 110 -5.48 0.00 24.63
N ASN A 111 -6.46 -0.78 25.09
CA ASN A 111 -7.59 -1.18 24.26
C ASN A 111 -8.40 0.06 23.83
N LYS A 112 -8.93 0.04 22.59
CA LYS A 112 -9.82 1.08 22.06
C LYS A 112 -9.27 2.51 22.19
N SER A 113 -7.97 2.68 21.99
CA SER A 113 -7.27 3.95 22.17
C SER A 113 -6.82 4.62 20.86
N VAL A 114 -6.92 3.91 19.72
CA VAL A 114 -6.44 4.35 18.41
C VAL A 114 -7.62 4.63 17.48
N ASP A 115 -7.58 5.76 16.76
CA ASP A 115 -8.61 6.15 15.80
C ASP A 115 -8.44 5.47 14.43
N ALA A 116 -7.21 5.33 13.96
CA ALA A 116 -6.90 4.65 12.71
C ALA A 116 -5.53 3.96 12.79
N VAL A 117 -5.43 2.81 12.14
CA VAL A 117 -4.18 2.11 11.84
C VAL A 117 -3.99 2.19 10.33
N ILE A 118 -2.88 2.78 9.89
CA ILE A 118 -2.53 2.91 8.48
C ILE A 118 -1.21 2.17 8.29
N THR A 119 -1.21 1.11 7.49
CA THR A 119 -0.06 0.20 7.35
C THR A 119 0.08 -0.34 5.93
N ASP A 120 1.25 -0.87 5.59
CA ASP A 120 1.54 -1.55 4.32
C ASP A 120 2.18 -2.91 4.66
N PRO A 121 1.39 -3.98 4.82
CA PRO A 121 1.92 -5.28 5.23
C PRO A 121 2.76 -5.91 4.11
N PRO A 122 3.71 -6.81 4.45
CA PRO A 122 4.52 -7.51 3.46
C PRO A 122 3.68 -8.35 2.49
N TYR A 123 4.12 -8.47 1.24
CA TYR A 123 3.42 -9.20 0.18
C TYR A 123 3.99 -10.62 0.00
N PHE A 124 3.63 -11.56 0.89
CA PHE A 124 4.04 -12.97 0.83
C PHE A 124 5.54 -13.16 0.51
N ASP A 125 5.87 -13.70 -0.67
CA ASP A 125 7.23 -14.07 -1.12
C ASP A 125 7.86 -13.04 -2.07
N ASN A 126 7.29 -11.84 -2.20
CA ASN A 126 7.77 -10.85 -3.16
C ASN A 126 9.21 -10.39 -2.89
N VAL A 127 9.60 -10.13 -1.64
CA VAL A 127 10.93 -9.62 -1.28
C VAL A 127 11.38 -10.11 0.09
N GLN A 128 12.59 -10.69 0.19
CA GLN A 128 13.23 -11.05 1.45
C GLN A 128 14.01 -9.84 2.02
N TYR A 129 13.30 -8.90 2.64
CA TYR A 129 13.87 -7.61 3.05
C TYR A 129 15.06 -7.74 3.99
N SER A 130 15.00 -8.61 5.00
CA SER A 130 16.10 -8.79 5.93
C SER A 130 17.38 -9.29 5.26
N GLU A 131 17.28 -10.28 4.37
CA GLU A 131 18.44 -10.80 3.63
C GLU A 131 19.07 -9.71 2.75
N LEU A 132 18.26 -8.87 2.12
CA LEU A 132 18.75 -7.74 1.33
C LEU A 132 19.34 -6.62 2.21
N ALA A 133 18.78 -6.40 3.40
CA ALA A 133 19.25 -5.41 4.34
C ALA A 133 20.60 -5.78 4.96
N ASP A 134 20.92 -7.07 5.09
CA ASP A 134 22.18 -7.57 5.67
C ASP A 134 23.42 -6.97 4.99
N PHE A 135 23.37 -6.76 3.67
CA PHE A 135 24.45 -6.11 2.93
C PHE A 135 24.82 -4.73 3.50
N PHE A 136 23.83 -3.96 3.95
CA PHE A 136 24.05 -2.63 4.56
C PHE A 136 24.21 -2.73 6.08
N TYR A 137 23.46 -3.62 6.72
CA TYR A 137 23.39 -3.78 8.16
C TYR A 137 24.76 -4.10 8.76
N VAL A 138 25.55 -4.98 8.14
CA VAL A 138 26.87 -5.37 8.68
C VAL A 138 27.82 -4.17 8.81
N TRP A 139 27.73 -3.18 7.93
CA TRP A 139 28.53 -1.95 8.00
C TRP A 139 28.00 -0.99 9.05
N LEU A 140 26.68 -0.78 9.09
CA LEU A 140 26.03 0.07 10.10
C LEU A 140 26.30 -0.47 11.51
N ARG A 141 26.27 -1.79 11.66
CA ARG A 141 26.56 -2.49 12.90
C ARG A 141 27.93 -2.16 13.47
N LEU A 142 28.98 -2.11 12.64
CA LEU A 142 30.33 -1.78 13.11
C LEU A 142 30.38 -0.42 13.81
N ALA A 143 29.57 0.53 13.36
CA ALA A 143 29.50 1.87 13.92
C ALA A 143 28.50 2.01 15.08
N LEU A 144 27.45 1.18 15.14
CA LEU A 144 26.28 1.42 16.00
C LEU A 144 26.04 0.36 17.08
N LYS A 145 26.70 -0.80 17.02
CA LYS A 145 26.45 -1.93 17.95
C LYS A 145 26.67 -1.62 19.43
N ASP A 146 27.58 -0.69 19.73
CA ASP A 146 27.96 -0.34 21.09
C ASP A 146 26.98 0.69 21.71
N GLU A 147 26.25 1.43 20.87
CA GLU A 147 25.26 2.43 21.29
C GLU A 147 23.82 1.90 21.24
N TYR A 148 23.48 1.08 20.23
CA TYR A 148 22.12 0.69 19.93
C TYR A 148 21.94 -0.83 19.98
N LEU A 149 21.04 -1.29 20.88
CA LEU A 149 20.76 -2.71 21.08
C LEU A 149 20.38 -3.44 19.78
N TRP A 150 19.66 -2.76 18.88
CA TRP A 150 19.18 -3.27 17.61
C TRP A 150 20.30 -3.66 16.63
N PHE A 151 21.50 -3.10 16.82
CA PHE A 151 22.69 -3.42 16.03
C PHE A 151 23.60 -4.46 16.70
N LYS A 152 23.23 -5.00 17.87
CA LYS A 152 24.02 -6.07 18.51
C LYS A 152 24.04 -7.39 17.72
N PRO A 153 22.91 -7.91 17.19
CA PRO A 153 22.93 -9.16 16.41
C PRO A 153 23.84 -9.07 15.20
N ASP A 154 24.44 -10.18 14.76
CA ASP A 154 25.35 -10.18 13.62
C ASP A 154 24.64 -9.92 12.28
N LEU A 155 23.37 -10.31 12.17
CA LEU A 155 22.50 -10.12 11.00
C LEU A 155 21.21 -9.40 11.40
N SER A 156 20.56 -8.79 10.40
CA SER A 156 19.29 -8.07 10.55
C SER A 156 18.07 -8.99 10.60
N SER A 157 18.20 -10.23 10.09
CA SER A 157 17.11 -11.19 10.04
C SER A 157 16.54 -11.53 11.42
N ARG A 158 15.22 -11.65 11.45
CA ARG A 158 14.46 -11.96 12.66
C ARG A 158 13.62 -13.22 12.44
N PRO A 159 13.65 -14.20 13.36
CA PRO A 159 12.84 -15.42 13.24
C PRO A 159 11.35 -15.12 13.08
N ASP A 160 10.87 -14.08 13.75
CA ASP A 160 9.49 -13.59 13.79
C ASP A 160 9.12 -12.66 12.62
N GLU A 161 10.04 -12.34 11.71
CA GLU A 161 9.71 -11.52 10.54
C GLU A 161 8.67 -12.23 9.65
N ILE A 162 7.53 -11.57 9.46
CA ILE A 162 6.37 -12.06 8.71
C ILE A 162 6.62 -11.94 7.21
N VAL A 163 7.38 -12.88 6.65
CA VAL A 163 7.62 -13.03 5.20
C VAL A 163 7.41 -14.49 4.82
N LYS A 164 6.99 -14.76 3.58
CA LYS A 164 6.97 -16.13 3.07
C LYS A 164 8.36 -16.46 2.50
N ASN A 165 9.01 -17.49 3.04
CA ASN A 165 10.31 -17.98 2.61
C ASN A 165 10.45 -19.46 2.98
N ASP A 166 10.38 -20.34 1.99
CA ASP A 166 10.39 -21.79 2.23
C ASP A 166 11.75 -22.29 2.76
N ARG A 167 12.85 -21.59 2.46
CA ARG A 167 14.21 -21.98 2.91
C ARG A 167 14.36 -22.01 4.43
N PRO A 168 13.99 -20.95 5.19
CA PRO A 168 13.93 -20.98 6.65
C PRO A 168 12.62 -21.59 7.19
N GLY A 169 11.77 -22.18 6.35
CA GLY A 169 10.49 -22.78 6.78
C GLY A 169 9.38 -21.77 7.12
N LYS A 170 9.47 -20.53 6.63
CA LYS A 170 8.41 -19.52 6.77
C LYS A 170 7.33 -19.74 5.70
N THR A 171 6.45 -20.69 5.95
CA THR A 171 5.37 -21.10 5.04
C THR A 171 4.29 -20.02 4.86
N THR A 172 3.37 -20.24 3.92
CA THR A 172 2.14 -19.42 3.81
C THR A 172 1.36 -19.39 5.13
N ASP A 173 1.31 -20.50 5.88
CA ASP A 173 0.63 -20.55 7.17
C ASP A 173 1.34 -19.69 8.22
N PHE A 174 2.67 -19.73 8.27
CA PHE A 174 3.45 -18.85 9.15
C PHE A 174 3.14 -17.37 8.87
N PHE A 175 3.15 -16.98 7.59
CA PHE A 175 2.80 -15.63 7.16
C PHE A 175 1.38 -15.25 7.58
N SER A 176 0.40 -16.11 7.30
CA SER A 176 -1.03 -15.88 7.58
C SER A 176 -1.28 -15.73 9.08
N GLN A 177 -0.65 -16.58 9.89
CA GLN A 177 -0.76 -16.54 11.34
C GLN A 177 -0.10 -15.31 11.94
N GLY A 178 1.06 -14.88 11.41
CA GLY A 178 1.69 -13.63 11.78
C GLY A 178 0.80 -12.42 11.48
N LEU A 179 0.28 -12.34 10.26
CA LEU A 179 -0.60 -11.25 9.85
C LEU A 179 -1.92 -11.23 10.65
N PHE A 180 -2.47 -12.41 10.96
CA PHE A 180 -3.62 -12.55 11.86
C PHE A 180 -3.33 -11.99 13.25
N ARG A 181 -2.17 -12.30 13.86
CA ARG A 181 -1.79 -11.75 15.17
C ARG A 181 -1.66 -10.23 15.13
N VAL A 182 -1.02 -9.68 14.09
CA VAL A 182 -0.93 -8.21 13.89
C VAL A 182 -2.33 -7.60 13.78
N PHE A 183 -3.20 -8.13 12.92
CA PHE A 183 -4.55 -7.59 12.76
C PHE A 183 -5.39 -7.77 14.02
N LYS A 184 -5.17 -8.82 14.81
CA LYS A 184 -5.84 -8.99 16.09
C LYS A 184 -5.45 -7.90 17.09
N GLU A 185 -4.17 -7.55 17.14
CA GLU A 185 -3.70 -6.41 17.93
C GLU A 185 -4.26 -5.09 17.43
N CYS A 186 -4.28 -4.86 16.11
CA CYS A 186 -4.94 -3.70 15.50
C CYS A 186 -6.42 -3.62 15.93
N HIS A 187 -7.15 -4.75 15.89
CA HIS A 187 -8.53 -4.82 16.33
C HIS A 187 -8.68 -4.47 17.82
N ARG A 188 -7.76 -4.92 18.68
CA ARG A 188 -7.79 -4.63 20.12
C ARG A 188 -7.59 -3.13 20.40
N VAL A 189 -6.60 -2.50 19.76
CA VAL A 189 -6.23 -1.10 20.04
C VAL A 189 -7.13 -0.08 19.34
N LEU A 190 -7.75 -0.44 18.21
CA LEU A 190 -8.67 0.45 17.51
C LEU A 190 -9.92 0.72 18.35
N LYS A 191 -10.46 1.94 18.28
CA LYS A 191 -11.82 2.26 18.75
C LYS A 191 -12.86 1.47 17.94
N ASP A 192 -14.09 1.42 18.42
CA ASP A 192 -15.15 0.63 17.76
C ASP A 192 -15.43 1.13 16.33
N GLU A 193 -15.41 2.45 16.12
CA GLU A 193 -15.52 3.10 14.80
C GLU A 193 -14.18 3.30 14.07
N GLY A 194 -13.10 2.75 14.64
CA GLY A 194 -11.76 2.92 14.12
C GLY A 194 -11.53 2.20 12.79
N LEU A 195 -10.57 2.70 12.01
CA LEU A 195 -10.25 2.18 10.69
C LEU A 195 -8.91 1.44 10.67
N LEU A 196 -8.89 0.25 10.08
CA LEU A 196 -7.65 -0.37 9.62
C LEU A 196 -7.56 -0.13 8.10
N ILE A 197 -6.46 0.49 7.65
CA ILE A 197 -6.26 0.86 6.24
C ILE A 197 -4.92 0.30 5.80
N PHE A 198 -4.93 -0.48 4.72
CA PHE A 198 -3.69 -0.95 4.11
C PHE A 198 -3.79 -1.12 2.60
N THR A 199 -2.64 -1.04 1.95
CA THR A 199 -2.47 -1.31 0.52
C THR A 199 -2.26 -2.80 0.30
N PHE A 200 -2.88 -3.33 -0.75
CA PHE A 200 -2.71 -4.72 -1.16
C PHE A 200 -2.88 -4.88 -2.67
N HIS A 201 -2.09 -5.77 -3.27
CA HIS A 201 -2.25 -6.25 -4.63
C HIS A 201 -1.57 -7.61 -4.75
N HIS A 202 -2.09 -8.47 -5.61
CA HIS A 202 -1.46 -9.75 -5.95
C HIS A 202 -2.07 -10.30 -7.24
N ILE A 203 -1.33 -11.04 -8.05
CA ILE A 203 -1.83 -11.62 -9.32
C ILE A 203 -2.56 -12.97 -9.14
N ARG A 204 -2.53 -13.55 -7.93
CA ARG A 204 -3.14 -14.85 -7.62
C ARG A 204 -4.30 -14.69 -6.65
N THR A 205 -5.40 -15.34 -6.94
CA THR A 205 -6.64 -15.45 -6.15
C THR A 205 -6.40 -15.94 -4.73
N TRP A 206 -5.57 -16.97 -4.54
CA TRP A 206 -5.28 -17.54 -3.22
C TRP A 206 -4.75 -16.50 -2.21
N ALA A 207 -4.04 -15.47 -2.68
CA ALA A 207 -3.52 -14.42 -1.81
C ALA A 207 -4.65 -13.50 -1.33
N TRP A 208 -5.62 -13.18 -2.20
CA TRP A 208 -6.81 -12.40 -1.84
C TRP A 208 -7.73 -13.17 -0.89
N GLU A 209 -7.89 -14.48 -1.13
CA GLU A 209 -8.60 -15.38 -0.22
C GLU A 209 -7.96 -15.39 1.17
N ASN A 210 -6.63 -15.53 1.24
CA ASN A 210 -5.91 -15.56 2.50
C ASN A 210 -6.08 -14.25 3.30
N ILE A 211 -5.94 -13.09 2.64
CA ILE A 211 -6.20 -11.79 3.26
C ILE A 211 -7.65 -11.67 3.76
N ALA A 212 -8.62 -12.14 2.98
CA ALA A 212 -10.02 -12.12 3.39
C ALA A 212 -10.26 -12.96 4.65
N GLN A 213 -9.68 -14.16 4.71
CA GLN A 213 -9.77 -15.05 5.87
C GLN A 213 -9.13 -14.41 7.11
N VAL A 214 -7.91 -13.89 6.97
CA VAL A 214 -7.18 -13.21 8.06
C VAL A 214 -7.98 -12.01 8.61
N LEU A 215 -8.60 -11.22 7.74
CA LEU A 215 -9.46 -10.10 8.15
C LEU A 215 -10.69 -10.56 8.91
N ILE A 216 -11.38 -11.58 8.41
CA ILE A 216 -12.59 -12.13 9.04
C ILE A 216 -12.27 -12.67 10.42
N ASP A 217 -11.21 -13.47 10.56
CA ASP A 217 -10.78 -14.06 11.83
C ASP A 217 -10.35 -12.99 12.84
N ALA A 218 -9.69 -11.93 12.36
CA ALA A 218 -9.31 -10.79 13.20
C ALA A 218 -10.52 -9.94 13.66
N GLY A 219 -11.70 -10.12 13.06
CA GLY A 219 -12.94 -9.40 13.40
C GLY A 219 -13.21 -8.17 12.53
N PHE A 220 -12.60 -8.08 11.35
CA PHE A 220 -12.79 -7.01 10.39
C PHE A 220 -13.71 -7.40 9.22
N TYR A 221 -14.24 -6.39 8.55
CA TYR A 221 -14.74 -6.47 7.18
C TYR A 221 -14.20 -5.29 6.37
N VAL A 222 -14.15 -5.44 5.06
CA VAL A 222 -13.73 -4.34 4.16
C VAL A 222 -14.95 -3.50 3.82
N SER A 223 -14.91 -2.24 4.25
CA SER A 223 -15.98 -1.26 4.02
C SER A 223 -15.85 -0.57 2.66
N ALA A 224 -14.64 -0.39 2.16
CA ALA A 224 -14.35 0.16 0.83
C ALA A 224 -13.01 -0.36 0.30
N SER A 225 -12.92 -0.52 -1.01
CA SER A 225 -11.69 -0.85 -1.75
C SER A 225 -11.35 0.15 -2.86
N PRO A 226 -10.98 1.42 -2.55
CA PRO A 226 -10.52 2.35 -3.56
C PRO A 226 -9.20 1.89 -4.20
N ILE A 227 -9.07 2.19 -5.50
CA ILE A 227 -7.94 1.78 -6.32
C ILE A 227 -7.06 3.00 -6.60
N VAL A 228 -5.77 2.89 -6.33
CA VAL A 228 -4.82 4.01 -6.45
C VAL A 228 -3.61 3.58 -7.26
N ARG A 229 -3.09 4.48 -8.10
CA ARG A 229 -1.89 4.19 -8.87
C ARG A 229 -0.67 4.17 -7.94
N SER A 230 0.07 3.06 -7.92
CA SER A 230 1.25 2.86 -7.07
C SER A 230 2.58 2.99 -7.82
N GLU A 231 2.60 2.68 -9.13
CA GLU A 231 3.83 2.78 -9.92
C GLU A 231 4.07 4.18 -10.54
N GLY A 232 5.32 4.65 -10.41
CA GLY A 232 5.82 5.86 -11.04
C GLY A 232 5.83 5.77 -12.57
N LYS A 233 5.68 6.91 -13.26
CA LYS A 233 5.66 6.99 -14.75
C LYS A 233 7.00 6.64 -15.43
N SER A 234 8.06 6.32 -14.68
CA SER A 234 9.39 6.02 -15.23
C SER A 234 9.42 4.60 -15.79
N GLY A 235 9.43 4.49 -17.12
CA GLY A 235 9.17 3.28 -17.91
C GLY A 235 10.19 2.14 -17.88
N PHE A 236 10.95 1.96 -16.79
CA PHE A 236 11.86 0.81 -16.66
C PHE A 236 11.17 -0.46 -16.12
N HIS A 237 9.92 -0.35 -15.64
CA HIS A 237 9.12 -1.48 -15.13
C HIS A 237 7.73 -1.59 -15.78
N SER A 238 7.48 -0.90 -16.89
CA SER A 238 6.21 -0.99 -17.61
C SER A 238 6.19 -2.17 -18.61
N ASN A 239 6.37 -3.40 -18.10
CA ASN A 239 6.02 -4.61 -18.85
C ASN A 239 4.52 -4.88 -18.73
N ASP A 240 3.94 -5.57 -19.72
CA ASP A 240 2.49 -5.81 -19.81
C ASP A 240 1.90 -6.62 -18.63
N GLY A 241 2.75 -7.25 -17.80
CA GLY A 241 2.35 -8.00 -16.61
C GLY A 241 2.53 -7.29 -15.25
N ASN A 242 3.03 -6.05 -15.21
CA ASN A 242 3.23 -5.34 -13.94
C ASN A 242 1.95 -4.69 -13.44
N ILE A 243 1.72 -4.78 -12.14
CA ILE A 243 0.58 -4.18 -11.43
C ILE A 243 0.84 -2.69 -11.31
N ARG A 244 -0.04 -1.86 -11.90
CA ARG A 244 0.13 -0.38 -11.87
C ARG A 244 -0.63 0.27 -10.72
N TYR A 245 -1.62 -0.45 -10.18
CA TYR A 245 -2.53 0.06 -9.16
C TYR A 245 -2.54 -0.85 -7.94
N ASP A 246 -2.54 -0.23 -6.77
CA ASP A 246 -2.80 -0.88 -5.50
C ASP A 246 -4.27 -0.75 -5.14
N CYS A 247 -4.79 -1.78 -4.49
CA CYS A 247 -6.07 -1.72 -3.81
C CYS A 247 -5.85 -1.24 -2.37
N VAL A 248 -6.47 -0.13 -1.99
CA VAL A 248 -6.48 0.32 -0.60
C VAL A 248 -7.68 -0.31 0.09
N LEU A 249 -7.44 -1.26 0.98
CA LEU A 249 -8.48 -1.91 1.76
C LEU A 249 -8.78 -1.07 3.01
N VAL A 250 -9.99 -0.53 3.08
CA VAL A 250 -10.50 0.24 4.23
C VAL A 250 -11.38 -0.66 5.07
N CYS A 251 -10.87 -1.13 6.18
CA CYS A 251 -11.49 -2.11 7.06
C CYS A 251 -12.12 -1.47 8.29
N ARG A 252 -13.25 -2.05 8.72
CA ARG A 252 -13.99 -1.69 9.93
C ARG A 252 -14.21 -2.90 10.81
N LYS A 253 -14.34 -2.70 12.12
CA LYS A 253 -14.69 -3.76 13.05
C LYS A 253 -16.11 -4.24 12.79
N ARG A 254 -16.33 -5.54 12.96
CA ARG A 254 -17.65 -6.15 12.80
C ARG A 254 -18.50 -5.92 14.05
N SER A 255 -19.66 -5.28 13.88
CA SER A 255 -20.68 -5.10 14.92
C SER A 255 -21.68 -6.26 14.94
N GLY A 256 -21.18 -7.48 15.16
CA GLY A 256 -21.97 -8.66 15.59
C GLY A 256 -23.01 -9.27 14.64
N GLN A 257 -23.55 -8.54 13.67
CA GLN A 257 -24.54 -9.05 12.73
C GLN A 257 -23.96 -9.25 11.34
N TRP A 258 -24.13 -10.47 10.83
CA TRP A 258 -23.84 -10.80 9.45
C TRP A 258 -25.04 -10.46 8.57
N MET A 259 -24.76 -9.99 7.37
CA MET A 259 -25.81 -9.77 6.38
C MET A 259 -25.96 -11.03 5.54
N GLU A 260 -27.12 -11.66 5.61
CA GLU A 260 -27.47 -12.73 4.67
C GLU A 260 -27.75 -12.11 3.31
N ARG A 261 -27.08 -12.61 2.27
CA ARG A 261 -27.35 -12.23 0.89
C ARG A 261 -27.15 -13.40 -0.07
N PRO A 262 -28.04 -13.56 -1.07
CA PRO A 262 -27.80 -14.46 -2.18
C PRO A 262 -26.53 -14.07 -2.94
N TRP A 263 -25.70 -15.06 -3.27
CA TRP A 263 -24.45 -14.85 -4.01
C TRP A 263 -24.70 -14.21 -5.38
N ALA A 264 -25.78 -14.58 -6.07
CA ALA A 264 -26.15 -14.02 -7.36
C ALA A 264 -26.30 -12.48 -7.31
N SER A 265 -26.96 -11.95 -6.28
CA SER A 265 -27.11 -10.49 -6.10
C SER A 265 -25.81 -9.81 -5.70
N ALA A 266 -24.97 -10.47 -4.90
CA ALA A 266 -23.65 -9.94 -4.55
C ALA A 266 -22.74 -9.87 -5.79
N LYS A 267 -22.72 -10.93 -6.61
CA LYS A 267 -21.99 -11.01 -7.87
C LYS A 267 -22.36 -9.87 -8.82
N GLU A 268 -23.64 -9.62 -9.03
CA GLU A 268 -24.10 -8.54 -9.90
C GLU A 268 -23.56 -7.17 -9.42
N GLN A 269 -23.63 -6.90 -8.12
CA GLN A 269 -23.12 -5.65 -7.54
C GLN A 269 -21.59 -5.54 -7.64
N ILE A 270 -20.86 -6.63 -7.42
CA ILE A 270 -19.40 -6.69 -7.61
C ILE A 270 -19.05 -6.31 -9.06
N LEU A 271 -19.73 -6.90 -10.05
CA LEU A 271 -19.48 -6.63 -11.47
C LEU A 271 -19.80 -5.17 -11.82
N GLN A 272 -20.94 -4.64 -11.37
CA GLN A 272 -21.32 -3.25 -11.59
C GLN A 272 -20.28 -2.28 -11.01
N ASP A 273 -19.85 -2.50 -9.77
CA ASP A 273 -18.84 -1.65 -9.12
C ASP A 273 -17.47 -1.78 -9.80
N ALA A 274 -17.07 -2.98 -10.22
CA ALA A 274 -15.81 -3.22 -10.92
C ALA A 274 -15.78 -2.54 -12.29
N VAL A 275 -16.88 -2.59 -13.06
CA VAL A 275 -17.03 -1.85 -14.32
C VAL A 275 -16.95 -0.35 -14.06
N GLN A 276 -17.62 0.15 -13.04
CA GLN A 276 -17.61 1.58 -12.70
C GLN A 276 -16.19 2.06 -12.34
N TRP A 277 -15.47 1.31 -11.49
CA TRP A 277 -14.09 1.66 -11.11
C TRP A 277 -13.13 1.60 -12.30
N THR A 278 -13.24 0.57 -13.14
CA THR A 278 -12.44 0.44 -14.36
C THR A 278 -12.69 1.62 -15.30
N ARG A 279 -13.96 1.96 -15.54
CA ARG A 279 -14.36 3.11 -16.36
C ARG A 279 -13.83 4.43 -15.80
N ARG A 280 -14.01 4.69 -14.50
CA ARG A 280 -13.48 5.90 -13.84
C ARG A 280 -11.97 6.04 -14.03
N THR A 281 -11.25 4.92 -13.99
CA THR A 281 -9.79 4.88 -14.15
C THR A 281 -9.40 5.24 -15.59
N LEU A 282 -10.10 4.68 -16.58
CA LEU A 282 -9.92 5.04 -18.00
C LEU A 282 -10.27 6.52 -18.28
N GLU A 283 -11.39 7.01 -17.74
CA GLU A 283 -11.85 8.40 -17.91
C GLU A 283 -10.88 9.41 -17.30
N SER A 284 -10.13 9.02 -16.25
CA SER A 284 -9.08 9.86 -15.65
C SER A 284 -7.80 9.97 -16.51
N GLY A 285 -7.81 9.42 -17.73
CA GLY A 285 -6.67 9.48 -18.65
C GLY A 285 -5.57 8.46 -18.35
N MET A 286 -5.83 7.50 -17.47
CA MET A 286 -4.87 6.47 -17.09
C MET A 286 -5.06 5.19 -17.91
N LEU A 287 -3.96 4.47 -18.11
CA LEU A 287 -3.96 3.18 -18.80
C LEU A 287 -4.35 2.08 -17.83
N VAL A 288 -5.19 1.15 -18.28
CA VAL A 288 -5.64 -0.01 -17.51
C VAL A 288 -5.40 -1.26 -18.35
N ASN A 289 -4.59 -2.19 -17.84
CA ASN A 289 -4.38 -3.51 -18.42
C ASN A 289 -5.26 -4.57 -17.72
N GLU A 290 -5.15 -5.82 -18.16
CA GLU A 290 -5.92 -6.94 -17.60
C GLU A 290 -5.60 -7.19 -16.12
N VAL A 291 -4.32 -7.06 -15.72
CA VAL A 291 -3.87 -7.23 -14.34
C VAL A 291 -4.46 -6.15 -13.41
N ASP A 292 -4.59 -4.94 -13.92
CA ASP A 292 -5.24 -3.83 -13.22
C ASP A 292 -6.74 -4.13 -13.04
N VAL A 293 -7.43 -4.62 -14.07
CA VAL A 293 -8.84 -5.04 -13.96
C VAL A 293 -9.01 -6.20 -12.99
N PHE A 294 -8.11 -7.19 -13.02
CA PHE A 294 -8.08 -8.28 -12.05
C PHE A 294 -8.00 -7.75 -10.62
N THR A 295 -7.11 -6.79 -10.34
CA THR A 295 -6.98 -6.17 -9.02
C THR A 295 -8.27 -5.45 -8.58
N ILE A 296 -8.94 -4.76 -9.50
CA ILE A 296 -10.25 -4.12 -9.24
C ILE A 296 -11.30 -5.17 -8.88
N VAL A 297 -11.41 -6.23 -9.69
CA VAL A 297 -12.39 -7.31 -9.48
C VAL A 297 -12.15 -8.02 -8.15
N MET A 298 -10.90 -8.37 -7.82
CA MET A 298 -10.57 -9.02 -6.55
C MET A 298 -10.82 -8.10 -5.35
N GLY A 299 -10.43 -6.82 -5.43
CA GLY A 299 -10.68 -5.84 -4.39
C GLY A 299 -12.17 -5.63 -4.12
N LYS A 300 -13.02 -5.66 -5.15
CA LYS A 300 -14.47 -5.60 -4.99
C LYS A 300 -15.06 -6.89 -4.47
N THR A 301 -14.62 -8.03 -4.97
CA THR A 301 -15.04 -9.34 -4.45
C THR A 301 -14.76 -9.44 -2.95
N LEU A 302 -13.56 -9.06 -2.51
CA LEU A 302 -13.18 -9.03 -1.09
C LEU A 302 -14.06 -8.08 -0.26
N GLU A 303 -14.36 -6.89 -0.79
CA GLU A 303 -15.26 -5.92 -0.16
C GLU A 303 -16.65 -6.51 0.13
N TYR A 304 -17.23 -7.26 -0.80
CA TYR A 304 -18.54 -7.88 -0.62
C TYR A 304 -18.47 -9.15 0.22
N CYS A 305 -17.56 -10.08 -0.07
CA CYS A 305 -17.46 -11.35 0.63
C CYS A 305 -17.20 -11.16 2.14
N THR A 306 -16.34 -10.22 2.51
CA THR A 306 -16.08 -9.95 3.95
C THR A 306 -17.27 -9.36 4.69
N LYS A 307 -18.28 -8.78 4.01
CA LYS A 307 -19.50 -8.29 4.66
C LYS A 307 -20.52 -9.41 4.95
N VAL A 308 -20.53 -10.49 4.14
CA VAL A 308 -21.60 -11.50 4.12
C VAL A 308 -21.18 -12.91 4.54
N PHE A 309 -19.89 -13.24 4.56
CA PHE A 309 -19.37 -14.56 4.96
C PHE A 309 -19.82 -14.94 6.40
N PRO A 310 -19.95 -16.19 6.85
CA PRO A 310 -20.06 -17.41 6.05
C PRO A 310 -21.43 -17.57 5.36
N TYR A 311 -22.35 -16.61 5.48
CA TYR A 311 -23.75 -16.70 5.04
C TYR A 311 -23.98 -16.35 3.56
N MET A 312 -23.05 -16.76 2.70
CA MET A 312 -23.13 -16.55 1.25
C MET A 312 -23.72 -17.80 0.61
N PHE A 313 -24.89 -17.69 -0.04
CA PHE A 313 -25.63 -18.85 -0.53
C PHE A 313 -25.81 -18.86 -2.06
N PHE A 314 -25.68 -20.05 -2.66
CA PHE A 314 -26.06 -20.36 -4.04
C PHE A 314 -26.77 -21.72 -4.06
N ASP A 315 -28.00 -21.80 -4.57
CA ASP A 315 -28.83 -23.01 -4.60
C ASP A 315 -28.84 -23.79 -3.26
N ASN A 316 -29.11 -23.09 -2.15
CA ASN A 316 -29.12 -23.61 -0.77
C ASN A 316 -27.77 -24.13 -0.23
N ASN A 317 -26.67 -23.96 -0.97
CA ASN A 317 -25.32 -24.32 -0.52
C ASN A 317 -24.50 -23.07 -0.16
N THR A 318 -23.64 -23.18 0.85
CA THR A 318 -22.70 -22.12 1.23
C THR A 318 -21.57 -22.00 0.21
N VAL A 319 -21.31 -20.80 -0.28
CA VAL A 319 -20.19 -20.51 -1.18
C VAL A 319 -18.98 -20.08 -0.35
N SER A 320 -17.84 -20.74 -0.55
CA SER A 320 -16.58 -20.35 0.10
C SER A 320 -16.00 -19.07 -0.53
N ILE A 321 -15.14 -18.37 0.20
CA ILE A 321 -14.42 -17.20 -0.36
C ILE A 321 -13.54 -17.63 -1.53
N SER A 322 -12.86 -18.78 -1.44
CA SER A 322 -12.10 -19.37 -2.54
C SER A 322 -12.94 -19.49 -3.81
N ASN A 323 -14.13 -20.07 -3.71
CA ASN A 323 -15.00 -20.29 -4.87
C ASN A 323 -15.49 -18.98 -5.45
N ALA A 324 -15.86 -18.01 -4.60
CA ALA A 324 -16.24 -16.68 -5.04
C ALA A 324 -15.11 -15.95 -5.78
N MET A 325 -13.87 -16.01 -5.28
CA MET A 325 -12.70 -15.39 -5.93
C MET A 325 -12.39 -16.04 -7.28
N GLU A 326 -12.38 -17.36 -7.36
CA GLU A 326 -12.14 -18.08 -8.62
C GLU A 326 -13.26 -17.84 -9.64
N GLU A 327 -14.53 -17.79 -9.19
CA GLU A 327 -15.64 -17.46 -10.07
C GLU A 327 -15.50 -16.05 -10.62
N MET A 328 -15.26 -15.06 -9.75
CA MET A 328 -15.15 -13.66 -10.15
C MET A 328 -13.95 -13.37 -11.05
N LYS A 329 -12.86 -14.12 -10.91
CA LYS A 329 -11.71 -14.06 -11.83
C LYS A 329 -12.11 -14.33 -13.29
N ASN A 330 -13.09 -15.21 -13.54
CA ASN A 330 -13.55 -15.50 -14.91
C ASN A 330 -14.32 -14.34 -15.56
N PHE A 331 -14.64 -13.28 -14.80
CA PHE A 331 -15.34 -12.09 -15.31
C PHE A 331 -14.42 -10.90 -15.58
N VAL A 332 -13.09 -11.07 -15.48
CA VAL A 332 -12.13 -9.98 -15.74
C VAL A 332 -12.28 -9.42 -17.16
N ASP A 333 -12.37 -10.29 -18.18
CA ASP A 333 -12.56 -9.87 -19.57
C ASP A 333 -13.90 -9.15 -19.76
N HIS A 334 -14.97 -9.70 -19.19
CA HIS A 334 -16.29 -9.07 -19.20
C HIS A 334 -16.27 -7.66 -18.61
N VAL A 335 -15.59 -7.46 -17.48
CA VAL A 335 -15.45 -6.13 -16.87
C VAL A 335 -14.65 -5.19 -17.76
N ALA A 336 -13.55 -5.67 -18.35
CA ALA A 336 -12.70 -4.90 -19.25
C ALA A 336 -13.46 -4.42 -20.50
N GLU A 337 -14.24 -5.29 -21.13
CA GLU A 337 -15.05 -4.98 -22.32
C GLU A 337 -16.15 -3.96 -22.00
N ASN A 338 -16.92 -4.18 -20.94
CA ASN A 338 -18.03 -3.29 -20.54
C ASN A 338 -17.55 -1.92 -20.02
N ALA A 339 -16.32 -1.84 -19.53
CA ALA A 339 -15.70 -0.56 -19.18
C ALA A 339 -15.25 0.24 -20.41
N ARG A 340 -14.80 -0.43 -21.48
CA ARG A 340 -14.24 0.20 -22.71
C ARG A 340 -15.29 0.70 -23.71
N GLY A 341 -16.55 0.28 -23.60
CA GLY A 341 -17.63 0.60 -24.55
C GLY A 341 -17.94 2.10 -24.81
N ILE A 342 -17.20 3.04 -24.20
CA ILE A 342 -17.34 4.51 -24.39
C ILE A 342 -15.96 5.19 -24.43
N GLN A 343 -14.95 4.60 -25.08
CA GLN A 343 -13.63 5.23 -25.16
C GLN A 343 -13.56 6.24 -26.33
N LYS A 344 -13.74 7.54 -26.05
CA LYS A 344 -13.27 8.58 -26.99
C LYS A 344 -11.73 8.61 -26.95
N PRO A 345 -11.03 8.75 -28.09
CA PRO A 345 -9.57 8.84 -28.09
C PRO A 345 -9.12 10.06 -27.26
N LEU A 346 -8.33 9.80 -26.21
CA LEU A 346 -7.84 10.83 -25.30
C LEU A 346 -6.75 11.69 -25.97
N PRO A 347 -6.87 13.04 -25.96
CA PRO A 347 -5.77 13.92 -26.34
C PRO A 347 -4.57 13.74 -25.41
N LYS A 348 -3.33 13.75 -25.96
CA LYS A 348 -2.06 13.59 -25.24
C LYS A 348 -1.88 14.46 -23.98
N ALA A 349 -2.65 15.55 -23.84
CA ALA A 349 -2.61 16.45 -22.69
C ALA A 349 -3.29 15.90 -21.42
N TYR A 350 -4.24 14.95 -21.53
CA TYR A 350 -5.01 14.44 -20.39
C TYR A 350 -4.26 13.44 -19.51
N ALA A 351 -3.03 13.04 -19.86
CA ALA A 351 -2.21 12.14 -19.06
C ALA A 351 -1.57 12.81 -17.82
N GLN A 352 -1.92 14.05 -17.46
CA GLN A 352 -1.14 14.87 -16.51
C GLN A 352 -1.77 15.11 -15.12
N SER A 353 -3.08 14.96 -14.92
CA SER A 353 -3.73 15.05 -13.61
C SER A 353 -4.43 13.73 -13.26
N ALA A 354 -3.99 13.05 -12.19
CA ALA A 354 -4.69 11.87 -11.68
C ALA A 354 -5.95 12.33 -10.93
N GLU A 355 -7.06 12.48 -11.64
CA GLU A 355 -8.34 12.96 -11.09
C GLU A 355 -9.21 11.83 -10.50
N GLN A 356 -8.80 10.57 -10.65
CA GLN A 356 -9.54 9.39 -10.17
C GLN A 356 -9.91 9.48 -8.69
N LEU A 357 -8.96 9.83 -7.82
CA LEU A 357 -9.20 9.98 -6.38
C LEU A 357 -10.09 11.18 -6.07
N LEU A 358 -9.90 12.29 -6.80
CA LEU A 358 -10.72 13.49 -6.65
C LEU A 358 -12.18 13.23 -7.00
N LEU A 359 -12.43 12.49 -8.09
CA LEU A 359 -13.77 12.07 -8.50
C LEU A 359 -14.42 11.18 -7.43
N PHE A 360 -13.67 10.18 -6.94
CA PHE A 360 -14.14 9.31 -5.85
C PHE A 360 -14.49 10.11 -4.59
N LEU A 361 -13.64 11.05 -4.18
CA LEU A 361 -13.87 11.89 -3.00
C LEU A 361 -15.11 12.76 -3.16
N LYS A 362 -15.30 13.41 -4.33
CA LYS A 362 -16.48 14.23 -4.61
C LYS A 362 -17.77 13.42 -4.58
N GLU A 363 -17.77 12.24 -5.20
CA GLU A 363 -18.93 11.35 -5.18
C GLU A 363 -19.25 10.83 -3.77
N SER A 364 -18.22 10.42 -3.02
CA SER A 364 -18.35 9.95 -1.64
C SER A 364 -18.89 11.04 -0.72
N GLU A 365 -18.36 12.26 -0.82
CA GLU A 365 -18.85 13.41 -0.07
C GLU A 365 -20.32 13.73 -0.41
N THR A 366 -20.68 13.66 -1.69
CA THR A 366 -22.07 13.86 -2.13
C THR A 366 -23.00 12.80 -1.54
N ARG A 367 -22.61 11.52 -1.57
CA ARG A 367 -23.37 10.42 -0.96
C ARG A 367 -23.52 10.60 0.55
N TYR A 368 -22.44 10.95 1.24
CA TYR A 368 -22.45 11.18 2.68
C TYR A 368 -23.39 12.34 3.07
N ARG A 369 -23.31 13.46 2.35
CA ARG A 369 -24.21 14.61 2.55
C ARG A 369 -25.67 14.23 2.34
N ASN A 370 -25.96 13.44 1.30
CA ASN A 370 -27.33 12.97 0.98
C ASN A 370 -27.89 11.96 1.99
N GLN A 371 -27.03 11.20 2.69
CA GLN A 371 -27.45 10.29 3.76
C GLN A 371 -27.72 10.99 5.08
N ARG A 372 -27.15 12.18 5.33
CA ARG A 372 -27.42 12.99 6.52
C ARG A 372 -28.65 13.89 6.40
N SER A 373 -29.10 14.15 5.18
CA SER A 373 -30.31 14.94 4.89
C SER A 373 -31.58 14.10 4.76
N ARG A 374 -31.48 12.78 4.91
CA ARG A 374 -32.58 11.83 5.11
C ARG A 374 -32.53 11.35 6.55
#